data_AF-A0A0F5R138-F1
#
_entry.id   AF-A0A0F5R138-F1
#
_cell.length_a   1.000
_cell.length_b   1.000
_cell.length_c   1.000
_cell.angle_alpha   90.00
_cell.angle_beta   90.00
_cell.angle_gamma   90.00
#
_symmetry.space_group_name_H-M   'P 1'
#
loop_
_entity.id
_entity.type
_entity.pdbx_description
1 polymer ?
#
loop_
_entity_poly.entity_id
_entity_poly.type
_entity_poly.pdbx_seq_one_letter_code
_entity_poly.pdbx_strand_id
1 'polypeptide(L)'
;MLEMAACGTPQFIWLPDAASSVMAPGVDMIPFAKEEELPRLIHHYWHNPDKRRAVATAALERSRYEYSYVQISLKLLKAAYQA
;
A
#
# COMPACT_ATOMS: atom_id res chain seq x y z
N MET A 1 3.62 -1.50 -7.60
CA MET A 1 3.11 -1.58 -6.21
C MET A 1 2.18 -2.77 -6.05
N LEU A 2 1.22 -2.96 -6.97
CA LEU A 2 0.31 -4.12 -6.97
C LEU A 2 1.06 -5.46 -7.06
N GLU A 3 2.17 -5.48 -7.81
CA GLU A 3 3.01 -6.66 -8.01
C GLU A 3 3.73 -7.07 -6.72
N MET A 4 4.20 -6.10 -5.94
CA MET A 4 4.84 -6.36 -4.65
C MET A 4 3.81 -6.84 -3.62
N ALA A 5 2.61 -6.25 -3.61
CA ALA A 5 1.51 -6.73 -2.77
C ALA A 5 1.12 -8.19 -3.10
N ALA A 6 1.15 -8.58 -4.38
CA ALA A 6 0.85 -9.94 -4.83
C ALA A 6 1.83 -10.99 -4.28
N CYS A 7 3.05 -10.58 -3.91
CA CYS A 7 4.06 -11.45 -3.29
C CYS A 7 3.83 -11.69 -1.79
N GLY A 8 2.81 -11.08 -1.18
CA GLY A 8 2.52 -11.20 0.25
C GLY A 8 3.58 -10.54 1.14
N THR A 9 4.33 -9.57 0.61
CA THR A 9 5.37 -8.84 1.34
C THR A 9 4.89 -7.45 1.74
N PRO A 10 5.25 -6.96 2.93
CA PRO A 10 5.00 -5.58 3.32
C PRO A 10 5.85 -4.64 2.45
N GLN A 11 5.26 -3.51 2.03
CA GLN A 11 5.93 -2.53 1.20
C GLN A 11 6.31 -1.31 2.05
N PHE A 12 7.60 -0.97 2.06
CA PHE A 12 8.11 0.27 2.65
C PHE A 12 8.21 1.30 1.55
N ILE A 13 7.49 2.41 1.66
CA ILE A 13 7.37 3.40 0.59
C ILE A 13 7.79 4.76 1.12
N TRP A 14 8.73 5.39 0.40
CA TRP A 14 9.11 6.76 0.70
C TRP A 14 7.98 7.71 0.31
N LEU A 15 7.40 8.36 1.30
CA LEU A 15 6.28 9.29 1.19
C LEU A 15 6.56 10.50 2.09
N PRO A 16 7.36 11.47 1.60
CA PRO A 16 7.68 12.68 2.37
C PRO A 16 6.42 13.50 2.67
N ASP A 17 5.46 13.50 1.74
CA ASP A 17 4.09 13.96 1.96
C ASP A 17 3.19 12.73 2.08
N ALA A 18 2.59 12.52 3.26
CA ALA A 18 1.82 11.30 3.57
C ALA A 18 0.53 11.11 2.74
N ALA A 19 0.33 11.89 1.67
CA ALA A 19 -0.77 11.74 0.75
C ALA A 19 -0.39 10.78 -0.39
N SER A 20 -0.79 9.51 -0.27
CA SER A 20 -0.86 8.60 -1.42
C SER A 20 -2.27 8.65 -1.99
N SER A 21 -2.40 8.91 -3.30
CA SER A 21 -3.70 8.95 -3.99
C SER A 21 -4.26 7.57 -4.30
N VAL A 22 -3.44 6.51 -4.17
CA VAL A 22 -3.80 5.16 -4.64
C VAL A 22 -3.92 4.17 -3.50
N MET A 23 -3.08 4.25 -2.47
CA MET A 23 -2.98 3.25 -1.40
C MET A 23 -3.01 3.95 -0.03
N ALA A 24 -3.44 3.25 1.02
CA ALA A 24 -3.66 3.81 2.36
C ALA A 24 -2.41 3.68 3.28
N PRO A 25 -1.71 4.79 3.59
CA PRO A 25 -0.53 4.75 4.45
C PRO A 25 -0.83 4.18 5.84
N GLY A 26 -0.01 3.24 6.30
CA GLY A 26 -0.17 2.58 7.59
C GLY A 26 -1.20 1.44 7.60
N VAL A 27 -1.94 1.24 6.51
CA VAL A 27 -2.94 0.16 6.35
C VAL A 27 -2.42 -0.91 5.40
N ASP A 28 -2.09 -0.52 4.16
CA ASP A 28 -1.66 -1.43 3.09
C ASP A 28 -0.24 -1.15 2.59
N MET A 29 0.42 -0.17 3.19
CA MET A 29 1.83 0.13 3.01
C MET A 29 2.42 0.74 4.28
N ILE A 30 3.74 0.72 4.39
CA ILE A 30 4.49 1.32 5.48
C ILE A 30 5.17 2.59 4.94
N PRO A 31 4.61 3.78 5.19
CA PRO A 31 5.22 5.02 4.75
C PRO A 31 6.47 5.34 5.60
N PHE A 32 7.45 5.98 4.99
CA PHE A 32 8.53 6.67 5.69
C PHE A 32 8.82 8.01 5.03
N ALA A 33 9.13 9.04 5.82
CA ALA A 33 9.38 10.38 5.29
C ALA A 33 10.88 10.67 5.14
N LYS A 34 11.70 10.03 5.98
CA LYS A 34 13.16 10.18 5.99
C LYS A 34 13.85 8.84 5.91
N GLU A 35 14.99 8.80 5.23
CA GLU A 35 15.76 7.56 5.04
C GLU A 35 16.18 6.94 6.38
N GLU A 36 16.50 7.78 7.38
CA GLU A 36 16.89 7.32 8.71
C GLU A 36 15.78 6.54 9.45
N GLU A 37 14.52 6.65 9.03
CA GLU A 37 13.40 5.92 9.63
C GLU A 37 13.34 4.46 9.16
N LEU A 38 13.88 4.17 7.97
CA LEU A 38 13.73 2.87 7.31
C LEU A 38 14.32 1.72 8.15
N PRO A 39 15.56 1.81 8.70
CA PRO A 39 16.10 0.74 9.54
C PRO A 39 15.23 0.47 10.78
N ARG A 40 14.71 1.54 11.41
CA ARG A 40 13.84 1.43 12.58
C ARG A 40 12.51 0.74 12.24
N LEU A 41 11.92 1.08 11.09
CA LEU A 41 10.67 0.49 10.62
C LEU A 41 10.86 -0.98 10.23
N ILE A 42 11.94 -1.32 9.50
CA ILE A 42 12.28 -2.71 9.19
C ILE A 42 12.43 -3.50 10.48
N HIS A 43 13.21 -3.01 11.44
CA HIS A 43 13.39 -3.67 12.74
C HIS A 43 12.06 -3.87 13.47
N HIS A 44 11.19 -2.85 13.49
CA HIS A 44 9.87 -2.93 14.12
C HIS A 44 9.04 -4.06 13.50
N TYR A 45 8.84 -4.05 12.18
CA TYR A 45 8.01 -5.04 11.50
C TYR A 45 8.64 -6.43 11.45
N TRP A 46 9.96 -6.54 11.54
CA TRP A 46 10.65 -7.82 11.69
C TRP A 46 10.30 -8.51 13.01
N HIS A 47 10.23 -7.75 14.11
CA HIS A 47 9.92 -8.24 15.45
C HIS A 47 8.42 -8.27 15.77
N ASN A 48 7.57 -7.78 14.86
CA ASN A 48 6.11 -7.77 15.02
C ASN A 48 5.46 -8.51 13.83
N PRO A 49 5.57 -9.85 13.76
CA PRO A 49 5.16 -10.63 12.60
C PRO A 49 3.66 -10.52 12.28
N ASP A 50 2.80 -10.35 13.28
CA ASP A 50 1.36 -10.19 13.06
C ASP A 50 1.04 -8.83 12.43
N LYS A 51 1.67 -7.75 12.89
CA LYS A 51 1.56 -6.43 12.24
C LYS A 51 2.07 -6.49 10.80
N ARG A 52 3.19 -7.16 10.59
CA ARG A 52 3.77 -7.38 9.25
C ARG A 52 2.81 -8.13 8.34
N ARG A 53 2.21 -9.21 8.84
CA ARG A 53 1.23 -10.02 8.10
C ARG A 53 -0.05 -9.22 7.81
N ALA A 54 -0.52 -8.44 8.77
CA ALA A 54 -1.72 -7.62 8.62
C ALA A 54 -1.57 -6.61 7.46
N VAL A 55 -0.47 -5.86 7.43
CA VAL A 55 -0.20 -4.89 6.35
C VAL A 55 -0.07 -5.59 4.99
N ALA A 56 0.68 -6.70 4.92
CA ALA A 56 0.84 -7.44 3.66
C ALA A 56 -0.48 -8.04 3.14
N THR A 57 -1.32 -8.54 4.05
CA THR A 57 -2.63 -9.12 3.69
C THR A 57 -3.58 -8.02 3.22
N ALA A 58 -3.62 -6.88 3.91
CA ALA A 58 -4.40 -5.72 3.49
C ALA A 58 -3.95 -5.22 2.11
N ALA A 59 -2.64 -5.15 1.87
CA ALA A 59 -2.09 -4.80 0.56
C ALA A 59 -2.56 -5.75 -0.54
N LEU A 60 -2.49 -7.06 -0.30
CA LEU A 60 -2.94 -8.08 -1.25
C LEU A 60 -4.44 -7.95 -1.56
N GLU A 61 -5.26 -7.84 -0.52
CA GLU A 61 -6.73 -7.74 -0.64
C GLU A 61 -7.14 -6.48 -1.41
N ARG A 62 -6.62 -5.31 -1.00
CA ARG A 62 -6.97 -4.04 -1.63
C ARG A 62 -6.39 -3.92 -3.04
N SER A 63 -5.23 -4.52 -3.31
CA SER A 63 -4.69 -4.61 -4.68
C SER A 63 -5.63 -5.35 -5.62
N ARG A 64 -6.34 -6.37 -5.12
CA ARG A 64 -7.34 -7.11 -5.90
C ARG A 64 -8.64 -6.33 -6.06
N TYR A 65 -9.18 -5.79 -4.96
CA TYR A 65 -10.55 -5.29 -4.93
C TYR A 65 -10.71 -3.77 -5.06
N GLU A 66 -9.67 -2.98 -4.79
CA GLU A 66 -9.75 -1.52 -4.79
C GLU A 66 -8.84 -0.86 -5.82
N TYR A 67 -7.65 -1.44 -6.05
CA TYR A 67 -6.56 -0.82 -6.82
C TYR A 67 -6.22 -1.55 -8.13
N SER A 68 -6.90 -2.66 -8.44
CA SER A 68 -6.63 -3.36 -9.70
C SER A 68 -6.93 -2.48 -10.91
N TYR A 69 -6.23 -2.71 -12.01
CA TYR A 69 -6.44 -1.97 -13.26
C TYR A 69 -7.90 -2.02 -13.74
N VAL A 70 -8.61 -3.11 -13.45
CA VAL A 70 -10.05 -3.23 -13.71
C VAL A 70 -10.83 -2.19 -12.90
N GLN A 71 -10.58 -2.09 -11.60
CA GLN A 71 -11.25 -1.13 -10.73
C GLN A 71 -10.91 0.32 -11.08
N ILE A 72 -9.66 0.60 -11.41
CA ILE A 72 -9.23 1.92 -11.87
C ILE A 72 -9.94 2.29 -13.19
N SER A 73 -9.97 1.37 -14.15
CA SER A 73 -10.66 1.57 -15.44
C SER A 73 -12.15 1.82 -15.24
N LEU A 74 -12.81 1.07 -14.36
CA LEU A 74 -14.23 1.26 -14.04
C LEU A 74 -14.49 2.64 -13.39
N LYS A 75 -13.62 3.09 -12.48
CA LYS A 75 -13.70 4.44 -11.89
C LYS A 75 -13.56 5.53 -12.95
N LEU A 76 -12.62 5.37 -13.88
CA LEU A 76 -12.41 6.30 -14.99
C LEU A 76 -13.60 6.34 -15.94
N LEU A 77 -14.13 5.19 -16.34
CA LEU A 77 -15.33 5.10 -17.17
C LEU A 77 -16.51 5.79 -16.46
N LYS A 78 -16.73 5.50 -15.18
CA LYS A 78 -17.79 6.15 -14.41
C LYS A 78 -17.63 7.67 -14.39
N ALA A 79 -16.42 8.19 -14.18
CA ALA A 79 -16.17 9.63 -14.20
C ALA A 79 -16.42 10.25 -15.58
N ALA A 80 -16.02 9.56 -16.66
CA ALA A 80 -16.20 10.04 -18.03
C ALA A 80 -17.66 10.04 -18.50
N TYR A 81 -18.49 9.10 -18.02
CA TYR A 81 -19.91 9.01 -18.36
C TYR A 81 -20.85 9.74 -17.38
N GLN A 82 -20.32 10.35 -16.33
CA GLN A 82 -21.06 11.20 -15.37
C GLN A 82 -20.67 12.68 -15.46
N ALA A 83 -19.80 13.06 -16.41
CA ALA A 83 -19.41 14.42 -16.75
C ALA A 83 -20.17 14.91 -17.99
#